data_AF-A0A927Y9U6-F1
#
_entry.id   AF-A0A927Y9U6-F1
#
_cell.length_a   1.000
_cell.length_b   1.000
_cell.length_c   1.000
_cell.angle_alpha   90.00
_cell.angle_beta   90.00
_cell.angle_gamma   90.00
#
_symmetry.space_group_name_H-M   'P 1'
#
loop_
_entity.id
_entity.type
_entity.pdbx_description
1 polymer ?
#
loop_
_entity_poly.entity_id
_entity_poly.type
_entity_poly.pdbx_seq_one_letter_code
_entity_poly.pdbx_strand_id
1 'polypeptide(L)'
;MNNDTNNENLTSKEKELSEVTIIDLDKLDADTNIDYDKIAEEKSYNLDMKTSTNVSSRPKTGILDRILKINWHLVLLLVFIFAVIFIVWRVKNWGIKVDLDKLAPIDDNEYDVERLDNILPLIYEGNSPAPNDGIRKVVLLGNDTFAQNKGTSDDMAQMISELSDSTVYNCAVTGSYLASSHNYIHPDDAFNLYWLTTAFCYGSKYDVDTSYEKMFEDYGDQLSEEGIAAYETLTSIDFDTVDVIGIMYDANDYLAAKPLINHDNPTDVYCFIGNLVASIRLIQETYPHIRIIVMSPTYAYAITPEGKYISSDLYNYVENYKLSDYALTIERFTTIHGVSFVDNIYGTVNEINADQYLLDHINLNVDGRKKLANRFVYALTYYDE
;
A
#
# COMPACT_ATOMS: atom_id res chain seq x y z
N MET A 1 3.20 -56.67 -9.24
CA MET A 1 4.22 -57.55 -9.83
C MET A 1 4.73 -56.83 -11.07
N ASN A 2 5.98 -56.33 -11.00
CA ASN A 2 6.83 -55.69 -12.01
C ASN A 2 6.27 -54.38 -12.63
N ASN A 3 6.70 -53.17 -12.25
CA ASN A 3 8.03 -52.52 -12.19
C ASN A 3 8.73 -52.29 -13.55
N ASP A 4 9.18 -51.03 -13.67
CA ASP A 4 10.24 -50.47 -14.53
C ASP A 4 9.90 -50.21 -16.00
N THR A 5 10.33 -49.14 -16.68
CA THR A 5 10.98 -47.84 -16.42
C THR A 5 11.00 -47.17 -17.80
N ASN A 6 10.88 -45.84 -17.92
CA ASN A 6 11.80 -45.05 -18.75
C ASN A 6 11.54 -43.56 -18.61
N ASN A 7 12.62 -42.90 -18.21
CA ASN A 7 12.78 -41.52 -17.81
C ASN A 7 13.99 -41.01 -18.60
N GLU A 8 13.79 -40.18 -19.61
CA GLU A 8 14.80 -39.46 -20.41
C GLU A 8 14.03 -38.35 -21.16
N ASN A 9 14.37 -37.06 -21.21
CA ASN A 9 15.54 -36.28 -20.85
C ASN A 9 15.07 -34.85 -20.56
N LEU A 10 15.26 -34.36 -19.33
CA LEU A 10 15.21 -32.93 -19.01
C LEU A 10 16.64 -32.45 -18.76
N THR A 11 17.00 -31.37 -19.45
CA THR A 11 18.35 -30.81 -19.51
C THR A 11 18.84 -30.32 -18.15
N SER A 12 20.15 -30.45 -17.93
CA SER A 12 20.92 -30.22 -16.71
C SER A 12 20.94 -28.78 -16.14
N LYS A 13 19.94 -27.95 -16.47
CA LYS A 13 19.77 -26.57 -15.97
C LYS A 13 18.55 -26.38 -15.06
N GLU A 14 17.69 -27.40 -14.91
CA GLU A 14 16.49 -27.38 -14.04
C GLU A 14 16.65 -28.18 -12.73
N LYS A 15 17.84 -28.72 -12.45
CA LYS A 15 18.13 -29.47 -11.23
C LYS A 15 18.85 -28.65 -10.15
N GLU A 16 18.98 -27.35 -10.35
CA GLU A 16 19.71 -26.43 -9.45
C GLU A 16 18.81 -25.36 -8.81
N LEU A 17 17.48 -25.53 -8.88
CA LEU A 17 16.52 -24.57 -8.28
C LEU A 17 15.51 -25.22 -7.32
N SER A 18 15.86 -26.36 -6.72
CA SER A 18 15.04 -27.05 -5.73
C SER A 18 15.88 -27.48 -4.52
N GLU A 19 16.43 -26.50 -3.80
CA GLU A 19 16.91 -26.68 -2.42
C GLU A 19 17.11 -25.29 -1.78
N VAL A 20 16.03 -24.52 -1.65
CA VAL A 20 16.01 -23.38 -0.73
C VAL A 20 15.52 -23.89 0.60
N THR A 21 16.47 -24.11 1.51
CA THR A 21 16.21 -24.45 2.90
C THR A 21 15.56 -23.25 3.58
N ILE A 22 14.35 -23.45 4.12
CA ILE A 22 13.64 -22.47 4.94
C ILE A 22 14.48 -22.21 6.20
N ILE A 23 14.90 -20.96 6.41
CA ILE A 23 15.57 -20.54 7.64
C ILE A 23 14.50 -20.35 8.70
N ASP A 24 14.51 -21.24 9.69
CA ASP A 24 13.71 -21.19 10.91
C ASP A 24 14.26 -20.08 11.82
N LEU A 25 13.51 -18.98 11.98
CA LEU A 25 13.95 -17.76 12.66
C LEU A 25 13.81 -17.79 14.19
N ASP A 26 13.33 -18.90 14.78
CA ASP A 26 13.07 -19.02 16.23
C ASP A 26 14.17 -19.72 17.05
N LYS A 27 15.42 -19.77 16.54
CA LYS A 27 16.56 -20.38 17.27
C LYS A 27 17.85 -19.57 17.24
N LEU A 28 17.77 -18.27 17.48
CA LEU A 28 18.96 -17.45 17.67
C LEU A 28 18.84 -16.51 18.87
N ASP A 29 18.74 -17.12 20.06
CA ASP A 29 19.08 -16.47 21.32
C ASP A 29 19.64 -17.51 22.30
N ALA A 30 20.94 -17.78 22.19
CA ALA A 30 21.82 -18.19 23.27
C ALA A 30 23.26 -18.35 22.74
N ASP A 31 24.21 -17.78 23.48
CA ASP A 31 25.67 -17.92 23.32
C ASP A 31 26.34 -17.20 22.14
N THR A 32 26.76 -15.96 22.36
CA THR A 32 28.13 -15.54 22.03
C THR A 32 28.62 -14.44 22.98
N ASN A 33 29.48 -14.82 23.91
CA ASN A 33 30.32 -13.91 24.70
C ASN A 33 31.68 -13.87 24.00
N ILE A 34 31.99 -12.80 23.26
CA ILE A 34 33.28 -12.65 22.56
C ILE A 34 34.17 -11.71 23.36
N ASP A 35 35.23 -12.31 23.91
CA ASP A 35 36.36 -11.71 24.63
C ASP A 35 37.37 -11.12 23.63
N TYR A 36 37.63 -9.82 23.73
CA TYR A 36 38.45 -9.04 22.80
C TYR A 36 39.97 -9.08 23.08
N ASP A 37 40.44 -9.85 24.08
CA ASP A 37 41.85 -9.81 24.53
C ASP A 37 42.78 -10.89 23.92
N LYS A 38 42.44 -11.51 22.77
CA LYS A 38 43.20 -12.67 22.25
C LYS A 38 43.67 -12.65 20.79
N ILE A 39 43.99 -11.48 20.22
CA ILE A 39 44.82 -11.43 19.00
C ILE A 39 45.87 -10.32 19.11
N ALA A 40 46.83 -10.51 20.02
CA ALA A 40 48.05 -9.70 20.07
C ALA A 40 49.20 -10.51 20.67
N GLU A 41 49.65 -11.56 20.00
CA GLU A 41 50.94 -12.18 20.31
C GLU A 41 51.47 -13.00 19.12
N GLU A 42 52.39 -12.41 18.36
CA GLU A 42 53.67 -13.04 17.98
C GLU A 42 54.47 -12.12 17.04
N LYS A 43 55.46 -11.43 17.61
CA LYS A 43 56.88 -11.57 17.24
C LYS A 43 57.72 -10.57 18.02
N SER A 44 58.30 -11.09 19.10
CA SER A 44 59.40 -10.47 19.82
C SER A 44 60.70 -10.64 19.03
N TYR A 45 61.47 -9.57 18.94
CA TYR A 45 62.94 -9.67 18.89
C TYR A 45 63.49 -8.61 19.83
N ASN A 46 64.03 -9.08 20.96
CA ASN A 46 64.84 -8.31 21.88
C ASN A 46 66.17 -7.95 21.19
N LEU A 47 66.60 -6.69 21.33
CA LEU A 47 68.03 -6.41 21.33
C LEU A 47 68.35 -5.32 22.37
N ASP A 48 69.18 -5.72 23.32
CA ASP A 48 69.67 -4.95 24.44
C ASP A 48 70.40 -3.67 24.05
N MET A 49 70.16 -2.63 24.85
CA MET A 49 70.94 -1.41 24.90
C MET A 49 72.15 -1.61 25.81
N LYS A 50 73.38 -1.31 25.34
CA LYS A 50 74.48 -0.86 26.21
C LYS A 50 75.58 -0.05 25.49
N THR A 51 75.76 1.15 26.04
CA THR A 51 77.00 1.92 26.29
C THR A 51 77.85 2.51 25.15
N SER A 52 77.74 3.85 25.04
CA SER A 52 78.78 4.89 24.96
C SER A 52 80.16 4.58 24.34
N THR A 53 80.61 5.41 23.38
CA THR A 53 81.71 6.38 23.58
C THR A 53 82.00 7.25 22.35
N ASN A 54 82.20 8.53 22.64
CA ASN A 54 82.87 9.65 21.96
C ASN A 54 83.38 9.59 20.49
N VAL A 55 82.85 10.55 19.71
CA VAL A 55 83.52 11.63 18.93
C VAL A 55 84.73 11.28 18.03
N SER A 56 84.56 11.47 16.72
CA SER A 56 85.54 12.22 15.89
C SER A 56 84.96 12.78 14.57
N SER A 57 85.16 14.09 14.40
CA SER A 57 85.44 14.87 13.17
C SER A 57 84.76 14.56 11.81
N ARG A 58 83.93 15.54 11.39
CA ARG A 58 83.52 15.97 10.01
C ARG A 58 84.70 16.15 9.01
N PRO A 59 84.47 16.48 7.70
CA PRO A 59 83.25 16.42 6.85
C PRO A 59 83.48 15.87 5.42
N LYS A 60 82.41 15.67 4.62
CA LYS A 60 82.26 16.20 3.23
C LYS A 60 80.92 15.78 2.57
N THR A 61 80.01 16.75 2.54
CA THR A 61 79.12 17.16 1.44
C THR A 61 78.87 16.18 0.28
N GLY A 62 77.59 15.85 0.06
CA GLY A 62 77.10 15.25 -1.18
C GLY A 62 75.58 15.12 -1.23
N ILE A 63 74.90 16.22 -1.57
CA ILE A 63 73.55 16.27 -2.19
C ILE A 63 72.32 15.89 -1.32
N LEU A 64 72.43 15.11 -0.23
CA LEU A 64 71.24 14.68 0.55
C LEU A 64 70.81 15.60 1.71
N ASP A 65 71.65 16.56 2.13
CA ASP A 65 71.37 17.43 3.30
C ASP A 65 70.53 18.68 3.03
N ARG A 66 70.04 18.89 1.80
CA ARG A 66 69.03 19.93 1.52
C ARG A 66 67.58 19.46 1.67
N ILE A 67 67.35 18.16 1.85
CA ILE A 67 65.99 17.58 1.88
C ILE A 67 65.49 17.32 3.33
N LEU A 68 66.33 17.46 4.36
CA LEU A 68 65.96 17.20 5.77
C LEU A 68 65.97 18.45 6.66
N LYS A 69 65.41 19.56 6.17
CA LYS A 69 64.97 20.69 7.01
C LYS A 69 63.52 21.10 6.71
N ILE A 70 62.71 20.16 6.25
CA ILE A 70 61.28 20.36 6.15
C ILE A 70 60.68 19.78 7.43
N ASN A 71 60.12 20.66 8.24
CA ASN A 71 59.43 20.28 9.46
C ASN A 71 58.16 19.52 9.04
N TRP A 72 58.19 18.20 9.14
CA TRP A 72 57.10 17.34 8.65
C TRP A 72 55.76 17.65 9.30
N HIS A 73 55.75 18.19 10.52
CA HIS A 73 54.54 18.72 11.14
C HIS A 73 53.96 19.93 10.39
N LEU A 74 54.81 20.82 9.86
CA LEU A 74 54.37 21.93 9.00
C LEU A 74 53.84 21.43 7.66
N VAL A 75 54.42 20.38 7.08
CA VAL A 75 53.91 19.79 5.84
C VAL A 75 52.55 19.13 6.06
N LEU A 76 52.40 18.34 7.12
CA LEU A 76 51.13 17.69 7.45
C LEU A 76 50.03 18.70 7.80
N LEU A 77 50.37 19.78 8.52
CA LEU A 77 49.44 20.89 8.76
C LEU A 77 48.97 21.52 7.45
N LEU A 78 49.88 21.75 6.51
CA LEU A 78 49.57 22.37 5.22
C LEU A 78 48.67 21.46 4.36
N VAL A 79 48.93 20.15 4.38
CA VAL A 79 48.07 19.14 3.73
C VAL A 79 46.68 19.09 4.37
N PHE A 80 46.59 19.13 5.70
CA PHE A 80 45.32 19.15 6.42
C PHE A 80 44.50 20.42 6.09
N ILE A 81 45.14 21.58 6.06
CA ILE A 81 44.49 22.84 5.66
C ILE A 81 43.98 22.73 4.22
N PHE A 82 44.77 22.17 3.29
CA PHE A 82 44.31 21.93 1.92
C PHE A 82 43.12 20.98 1.84
N ALA A 83 43.10 19.91 2.64
CA ALA A 83 41.98 18.97 2.69
C ALA A 83 40.70 19.66 3.21
N VAL A 84 40.80 20.48 4.26
CA VAL A 84 39.65 21.25 4.78
C VAL A 84 39.16 22.27 3.76
N ILE A 85 40.07 23.01 3.10
CA ILE A 85 39.71 23.95 2.03
C ILE A 85 39.03 23.21 0.88
N PHE A 86 39.54 22.04 0.50
CA PHE A 86 38.94 21.22 -0.56
C PHE A 86 37.56 20.69 -0.16
N ILE A 87 37.35 20.26 1.08
CA ILE A 87 36.04 19.84 1.58
C ILE A 87 35.06 21.03 1.57
N VAL A 88 35.46 22.20 2.06
CA VAL A 88 34.60 23.40 2.06
C VAL A 88 34.29 23.86 0.64
N TRP A 89 35.28 23.85 -0.26
CA TRP A 89 35.08 24.13 -1.68
C TRP A 89 34.12 23.12 -2.30
N ARG A 90 34.32 21.83 -2.01
CA ARG A 90 33.46 20.76 -2.50
C ARG A 90 32.05 20.94 -2.00
N VAL A 91 31.81 21.21 -0.71
CA VAL A 91 30.47 21.49 -0.14
C VAL A 91 29.84 22.74 -0.75
N LYS A 92 30.60 23.82 -0.98
CA LYS A 92 30.09 25.06 -1.60
C LYS A 92 29.74 24.90 -3.08
N ASN A 93 30.42 23.98 -3.76
CA ASN A 93 30.24 23.69 -5.18
C ASN A 93 29.49 22.36 -5.40
N TRP A 94 29.04 21.69 -4.33
CA TRP A 94 28.23 20.49 -4.40
C TRP A 94 26.80 20.93 -4.69
N GLY A 95 26.25 20.45 -5.79
CA GLY A 95 24.88 20.72 -6.19
C GLY A 95 24.77 21.85 -7.21
N ILE A 96 23.79 21.70 -8.09
CA ILE A 96 23.33 22.77 -8.98
C ILE A 96 22.53 23.71 -8.08
N LYS A 97 22.94 24.98 -7.97
CA LYS A 97 22.11 25.99 -7.32
C LYS A 97 20.94 26.29 -8.26
N VAL A 98 19.81 25.67 -8.00
CA VAL A 98 18.56 25.94 -8.70
C VAL A 98 17.98 27.22 -8.14
N ASP A 99 17.76 28.19 -9.02
CA ASP A 99 17.12 29.45 -8.71
C ASP A 99 15.60 29.19 -8.71
N LEU A 100 14.99 29.08 -7.52
CA LEU A 100 13.58 28.69 -7.34
C LEU A 100 12.63 29.60 -8.13
N ASP A 101 13.02 30.87 -8.31
CA ASP A 101 12.24 31.88 -9.04
C ASP A 101 12.40 31.78 -10.58
N LYS A 102 13.34 30.97 -11.08
CA LYS A 102 13.55 30.68 -12.51
C LYS A 102 13.10 29.29 -12.91
N LEU A 103 12.61 28.47 -11.98
CA LEU A 103 11.78 27.35 -12.35
C LEU A 103 10.52 27.96 -12.97
N ALA A 104 10.33 27.74 -14.28
CA ALA A 104 9.01 27.89 -14.87
C ALA A 104 7.99 27.16 -13.97
N PRO A 105 6.71 27.58 -13.91
CA PRO A 105 5.70 26.81 -13.19
C PRO A 105 5.87 25.36 -13.61
N ILE A 106 6.28 24.54 -12.64
CA ILE A 106 6.57 23.13 -12.84
C ILE A 106 5.26 22.57 -13.35
N ASP A 107 5.27 22.04 -14.58
CA ASP A 107 4.19 21.19 -15.05
C ASP A 107 4.10 20.06 -14.04
N ASP A 108 3.03 20.10 -13.25
CA ASP A 108 2.69 19.27 -12.10
C ASP A 108 2.55 17.78 -12.47
N ASN A 109 2.87 17.42 -13.71
CA ASN A 109 2.88 16.07 -14.27
C ASN A 109 4.24 15.34 -14.18
N GLU A 110 5.35 15.93 -13.70
CA GLU A 110 6.69 15.31 -13.84
C GLU A 110 7.35 14.79 -12.54
N TYR A 111 6.69 14.87 -11.39
CA TYR A 111 6.94 13.88 -10.33
C TYR A 111 5.94 12.76 -10.52
N ASP A 112 6.27 11.85 -11.44
CA ASP A 112 5.54 10.61 -11.66
C ASP A 112 5.73 9.75 -10.41
N VAL A 113 4.96 10.01 -9.36
CA VAL A 113 4.80 9.06 -8.26
C VAL A 113 4.21 7.82 -8.91
N GLU A 114 5.00 6.75 -8.96
CA GLU A 114 4.63 5.52 -9.67
C GLU A 114 3.31 5.00 -9.10
N ARG A 115 2.23 5.15 -9.89
CA ARG A 115 0.90 4.69 -9.52
C ARG A 115 0.91 3.18 -9.54
N LEU A 116 0.41 2.56 -8.49
CA LEU A 116 0.41 1.11 -8.35
C LEU A 116 -0.80 0.44 -9.00
N ASP A 117 -1.37 1.06 -10.04
CA ASP A 117 -2.54 0.52 -10.74
C ASP A 117 -2.26 -0.89 -11.28
N ASN A 118 -3.14 -1.84 -10.95
CA ASN A 118 -3.10 -3.19 -11.49
C ASN A 118 -4.47 -3.52 -12.09
N ILE A 119 -4.68 -3.18 -13.35
CA ILE A 119 -5.97 -3.33 -14.02
C ILE A 119 -5.98 -4.67 -14.75
N LEU A 120 -6.73 -5.64 -14.21
CA LEU A 120 -6.78 -7.01 -14.73
C LEU A 120 -8.05 -7.26 -15.56
N PRO A 121 -7.95 -8.02 -16.66
CA PRO A 121 -9.14 -8.51 -17.35
C PRO A 121 -9.77 -9.65 -16.53
N LEU A 122 -11.04 -9.97 -16.79
CA LEU A 122 -11.66 -11.18 -16.26
C LEU A 122 -11.03 -12.42 -16.93
N ILE A 123 -10.25 -13.20 -16.17
CA ILE A 123 -9.71 -14.48 -16.63
C ILE A 123 -10.56 -15.60 -16.02
N TYR A 124 -11.69 -15.93 -16.65
CA TYR A 124 -12.49 -17.09 -16.27
C TYR A 124 -12.09 -18.31 -17.12
N GLU A 125 -11.75 -19.43 -16.46
CA GLU A 125 -11.54 -20.74 -17.10
C GLU A 125 -12.87 -21.19 -17.76
N GLY A 126 -13.06 -20.78 -19.02
CA GLY A 126 -14.31 -21.08 -19.73
C GLY A 126 -14.67 -20.14 -20.88
N ASN A 127 -13.89 -19.07 -21.14
CA ASN A 127 -14.03 -18.19 -22.33
C ASN A 127 -15.44 -17.63 -22.58
N SER A 128 -16.31 -17.61 -21.58
CA SER A 128 -17.62 -16.97 -21.72
C SER A 128 -17.58 -15.68 -20.92
N PRO A 129 -17.34 -14.51 -21.56
CA PRO A 129 -17.66 -13.25 -20.94
C PRO A 129 -19.10 -13.29 -20.42
N ALA A 130 -19.41 -12.48 -19.40
CA ALA A 130 -20.80 -12.27 -18.97
C ALA A 130 -21.70 -12.07 -20.21
N PRO A 131 -22.95 -12.57 -20.20
CA PRO A 131 -23.86 -12.39 -21.32
C PRO A 131 -23.94 -10.89 -21.66
N ASN A 132 -23.31 -10.48 -22.77
CA ASN A 132 -23.30 -9.09 -23.18
C ASN A 132 -24.70 -8.76 -23.75
N ASP A 133 -25.57 -8.28 -22.86
CA ASP A 133 -26.91 -7.78 -23.20
C ASP A 133 -26.86 -6.37 -23.82
N GLY A 134 -25.66 -5.82 -24.02
CA GLY A 134 -25.40 -4.49 -24.57
C GLY A 134 -25.48 -3.36 -23.53
N ILE A 135 -25.71 -3.65 -22.25
CA ILE A 135 -25.83 -2.67 -21.19
C ILE A 135 -24.86 -3.02 -20.05
N ARG A 136 -23.81 -2.20 -19.87
CA ARG A 136 -22.90 -2.40 -18.74
C ARG A 136 -23.57 -2.06 -17.42
N LYS A 137 -23.66 -3.03 -16.50
CA LYS A 137 -24.18 -2.84 -15.13
C LYS A 137 -23.04 -2.87 -14.12
N VAL A 138 -22.98 -1.81 -13.31
CA VAL A 138 -21.96 -1.59 -12.28
C VAL A 138 -22.64 -1.47 -10.93
N VAL A 139 -22.15 -2.19 -9.92
CA VAL A 139 -22.55 -2.02 -8.52
C VAL A 139 -21.39 -1.40 -7.75
N LEU A 140 -21.63 -0.30 -7.05
CA LEU A 140 -20.63 0.37 -6.20
C LEU A 140 -20.89 0.04 -4.73
N LEU A 141 -19.87 -0.48 -4.07
CA LEU A 141 -19.84 -0.78 -2.63
C LEU A 141 -18.78 0.11 -1.98
N GLY A 142 -19.10 0.68 -0.82
CA GLY A 142 -18.19 1.61 -0.17
C GLY A 142 -18.82 2.38 0.98
N ASN A 143 -18.16 3.45 1.38
CA ASN A 143 -18.64 4.39 2.39
C ASN A 143 -18.76 5.82 1.84
N ASP A 144 -18.42 6.83 2.63
CA ASP A 144 -18.63 8.25 2.37
C ASP A 144 -18.16 8.71 0.99
N THR A 145 -17.05 8.18 0.47
CA THR A 145 -16.53 8.61 -0.84
C THR A 145 -17.54 8.37 -1.98
N PHE A 146 -18.25 7.25 -1.95
CA PHE A 146 -19.34 6.97 -2.90
C PHE A 146 -20.71 7.43 -2.39
N ALA A 147 -20.92 7.50 -1.07
CA ALA A 147 -22.22 7.81 -0.49
C ALA A 147 -22.55 9.31 -0.47
N GLN A 148 -21.54 10.18 -0.48
CA GLN A 148 -21.75 11.62 -0.40
C GLN A 148 -22.49 12.18 -1.62
N ASN A 149 -23.48 13.02 -1.34
CA ASN A 149 -24.30 13.72 -2.33
C ASN A 149 -25.11 12.80 -3.26
N LYS A 150 -25.42 11.58 -2.81
CA LYS A 150 -26.33 10.65 -3.50
C LYS A 150 -27.61 11.35 -3.98
N GLY A 151 -27.97 11.13 -5.23
CA GLY A 151 -29.19 11.70 -5.84
C GLY A 151 -29.09 13.19 -6.21
N THR A 152 -27.90 13.79 -6.11
CA THR A 152 -27.63 15.15 -6.63
C THR A 152 -26.76 15.07 -7.90
N SER A 153 -26.60 16.19 -8.61
CA SER A 153 -25.70 16.27 -9.78
C SER A 153 -24.23 16.03 -9.44
N ASP A 154 -23.86 16.09 -8.16
CA ASP A 154 -22.49 15.88 -7.68
C ASP A 154 -22.26 14.47 -7.11
N ASP A 155 -23.23 13.57 -7.29
CA ASP A 155 -23.14 12.13 -6.99
C ASP A 155 -22.12 11.46 -7.92
N MET A 156 -21.13 10.79 -7.32
CA MET A 156 -20.09 10.11 -8.08
C MET A 156 -20.64 8.97 -8.95
N ALA A 157 -21.68 8.27 -8.49
CA ALA A 157 -22.30 7.21 -9.27
C ALA A 157 -22.98 7.75 -10.53
N GLN A 158 -23.60 8.92 -10.44
CA GLN A 158 -24.16 9.61 -11.60
C GLN A 158 -23.03 10.04 -12.56
N MET A 159 -21.93 10.59 -12.05
CA MET A 159 -20.77 10.93 -12.89
C MET A 159 -20.20 9.71 -13.62
N ILE A 160 -20.07 8.57 -12.93
CA ILE A 160 -19.59 7.32 -13.53
C ILE A 160 -20.57 6.86 -14.60
N SER A 161 -21.87 6.84 -14.30
CA SER A 161 -22.93 6.45 -15.24
C SER A 161 -22.89 7.28 -16.53
N GLU A 162 -22.75 8.60 -16.42
CA GLU A 162 -22.67 9.52 -17.57
C GLU A 162 -21.36 9.36 -18.37
N LEU A 163 -20.22 9.15 -17.69
CA LEU A 163 -18.92 9.03 -18.34
C LEU A 163 -18.71 7.69 -19.06
N SER A 164 -19.35 6.62 -18.60
CA SER A 164 -19.15 5.26 -19.13
C SER A 164 -20.37 4.66 -19.81
N ASP A 165 -21.46 5.42 -19.98
CA ASP A 165 -22.74 4.95 -20.55
C ASP A 165 -23.20 3.62 -19.90
N SER A 166 -23.12 3.58 -18.56
CA SER A 166 -23.37 2.37 -17.77
C SER A 166 -24.53 2.58 -16.80
N THR A 167 -25.24 1.50 -16.49
CA THR A 167 -26.21 1.49 -15.38
C THR A 167 -25.44 1.29 -14.08
N VAL A 168 -25.46 2.28 -13.18
CA VAL A 168 -24.70 2.26 -11.93
C VAL A 168 -25.63 2.21 -10.73
N TYR A 169 -25.47 1.20 -9.89
CA TYR A 169 -26.17 1.06 -8.61
C TYR A 169 -25.24 1.48 -7.47
N ASN A 170 -25.58 2.54 -6.75
CA ASN A 170 -24.77 3.06 -5.66
C ASN A 170 -25.24 2.52 -4.29
N CYS A 171 -24.58 1.46 -3.84
CA CYS A 171 -24.89 0.75 -2.59
C CYS A 171 -23.90 1.11 -1.46
N ALA A 172 -23.20 2.24 -1.56
CA ALA A 172 -22.31 2.71 -0.51
C ALA A 172 -23.09 3.23 0.71
N VAL A 173 -22.52 3.09 1.92
CA VAL A 173 -23.20 3.45 3.18
C VAL A 173 -22.32 4.39 3.99
N THR A 174 -22.81 5.60 4.23
CA THR A 174 -22.10 6.64 5.00
C THR A 174 -21.72 6.15 6.39
N GLY A 175 -20.49 6.43 6.82
CA GLY A 175 -19.98 6.08 8.14
C GLY A 175 -19.73 4.59 8.37
N SER A 176 -19.91 3.75 7.33
CA SER A 176 -19.53 2.35 7.41
C SER A 176 -18.01 2.19 7.37
N TYR A 177 -17.52 1.26 8.18
CA TYR A 177 -16.14 0.78 8.15
C TYR A 177 -16.08 -0.50 7.33
N LEU A 178 -14.90 -0.80 6.82
CA LEU A 178 -14.67 -2.09 6.18
C LEU A 178 -14.42 -3.17 7.25
N ALA A 179 -13.69 -2.88 8.32
CA ALA A 179 -13.51 -3.81 9.44
C ALA A 179 -14.81 -4.01 10.25
N SER A 180 -15.22 -5.26 10.42
CA SER A 180 -16.38 -5.61 11.26
C SER A 180 -16.08 -5.40 12.75
N SER A 181 -17.12 -5.02 13.49
CA SER A 181 -17.10 -4.97 14.95
C SER A 181 -17.74 -6.22 15.57
N HIS A 182 -18.49 -6.98 14.78
CA HIS A 182 -19.17 -8.21 15.21
C HIS A 182 -18.94 -9.35 14.22
N ASN A 183 -19.05 -10.59 14.70
CA ASN A 183 -18.96 -11.82 13.90
C ASN A 183 -20.35 -12.36 13.46
N TYR A 184 -21.38 -11.51 13.56
CA TYR A 184 -22.74 -11.75 13.07
C TYR A 184 -23.33 -10.41 12.62
N ILE A 185 -24.45 -10.45 11.90
CA ILE A 185 -25.18 -9.25 11.46
C ILE A 185 -25.72 -8.53 12.70
N HIS A 186 -25.09 -7.42 13.06
CA HIS A 186 -25.41 -6.60 14.22
C HIS A 186 -25.75 -5.16 13.77
N PRO A 187 -26.76 -4.49 14.36
CA PRO A 187 -27.20 -3.15 13.92
C PRO A 187 -26.09 -2.12 13.69
N ASP A 188 -25.04 -2.14 14.50
CA ASP A 188 -23.93 -1.18 14.44
C ASP A 188 -23.08 -1.28 13.17
N ASP A 189 -22.97 -2.47 12.56
CA ASP A 189 -22.08 -2.72 11.42
C ASP A 189 -22.68 -3.65 10.35
N ALA A 190 -23.98 -3.93 10.41
CA ALA A 190 -24.70 -4.82 9.47
C ALA A 190 -24.61 -4.40 7.99
N PHE A 191 -24.22 -3.16 7.73
CA PHE A 191 -24.09 -2.61 6.37
C PHE A 191 -22.63 -2.39 5.95
N ASN A 192 -21.67 -3.06 6.62
CA ASN A 192 -20.31 -3.13 6.10
C ASN A 192 -20.21 -4.05 4.86
N LEU A 193 -19.05 -4.01 4.19
CA LEU A 193 -18.81 -4.72 2.94
C LEU A 193 -19.14 -6.21 3.03
N TYR A 194 -18.58 -6.92 4.01
CA TYR A 194 -18.79 -8.36 4.15
C TYR A 194 -20.25 -8.73 4.38
N TRP A 195 -20.94 -8.06 5.29
CA TRP A 195 -22.34 -8.39 5.57
C TRP A 195 -23.25 -8.10 4.38
N LEU A 196 -23.08 -6.96 3.71
CA LEU A 196 -23.78 -6.68 2.45
C LEU A 196 -23.46 -7.72 1.37
N THR A 197 -22.20 -8.17 1.29
CA THR A 197 -21.80 -9.24 0.36
C THR A 197 -22.51 -10.56 0.67
N THR A 198 -22.65 -10.92 1.94
CA THR A 198 -23.44 -12.11 2.32
C THR A 198 -24.92 -11.98 1.95
N ALA A 199 -25.49 -10.77 1.98
CA ALA A 199 -26.89 -10.57 1.59
C ALA A 199 -27.14 -10.96 0.13
N PHE A 200 -26.36 -10.43 -0.83
CA PHE A 200 -26.61 -10.73 -2.24
C PHE A 200 -25.99 -12.05 -2.73
N CYS A 201 -24.95 -12.58 -2.06
CA CYS A 201 -24.38 -13.88 -2.45
C CYS A 201 -25.11 -15.07 -1.80
N TYR A 202 -25.53 -14.94 -0.54
CA TYR A 202 -26.04 -16.04 0.27
C TYR A 202 -27.52 -15.91 0.68
N GLY A 203 -28.10 -14.70 0.61
CA GLY A 203 -29.50 -14.34 0.94
C GLY A 203 -30.39 -15.50 1.39
N SER A 204 -31.25 -15.97 0.48
CA SER A 204 -32.20 -17.06 0.73
C SER A 204 -31.55 -18.45 0.89
N LYS A 205 -30.32 -18.66 0.42
CA LYS A 205 -29.65 -19.97 0.43
C LYS A 205 -29.16 -20.36 1.83
N TYR A 206 -28.85 -19.38 2.68
CA TYR A 206 -28.27 -19.59 4.01
C TYR A 206 -28.93 -18.76 5.11
N ASP A 207 -30.23 -18.44 4.95
CA ASP A 207 -31.04 -17.70 5.94
C ASP A 207 -30.45 -16.32 6.33
N VAL A 208 -29.69 -15.68 5.42
CA VAL A 208 -29.15 -14.33 5.63
C VAL A 208 -30.29 -13.31 5.61
N ASP A 209 -31.26 -13.48 4.71
CA ASP A 209 -32.44 -12.61 4.61
C ASP A 209 -33.22 -12.60 5.93
N THR A 210 -33.44 -13.78 6.52
CA THR A 210 -34.09 -13.93 7.84
C THR A 210 -33.36 -13.16 8.95
N SER A 211 -32.03 -13.09 8.88
CA SER A 211 -31.21 -12.36 9.86
C SER A 211 -31.39 -10.85 9.72
N TYR A 212 -31.43 -10.34 8.48
CA TYR A 212 -31.75 -8.94 8.21
C TYR A 212 -33.19 -8.58 8.54
N GLU A 213 -34.17 -9.42 8.16
CA GLU A 213 -35.59 -9.22 8.48
C GLU A 213 -35.79 -9.08 9.99
N LYS A 214 -35.21 -10.01 10.78
CA LYS A 214 -35.28 -9.93 12.23
C LYS A 214 -34.61 -8.67 12.78
N MET A 215 -33.44 -8.29 12.24
CA MET A 215 -32.77 -7.06 12.65
C MET A 215 -33.62 -5.82 12.34
N PHE A 216 -34.29 -5.79 11.19
CA PHE A 216 -35.17 -4.69 10.80
C PHE A 216 -36.40 -4.62 11.72
N GLU A 217 -36.99 -5.76 12.09
CA GLU A 217 -38.09 -5.82 13.06
C GLU A 217 -37.68 -5.33 14.46
N ASP A 218 -36.51 -5.76 14.95
CA ASP A 218 -36.05 -5.49 16.31
C ASP A 218 -35.44 -4.07 16.46
N TYR A 219 -34.83 -3.52 15.40
CA TYR A 219 -33.99 -2.32 15.45
C TYR A 219 -34.28 -1.27 14.36
N GLY A 220 -35.33 -1.41 13.55
CA GLY A 220 -35.59 -0.57 12.36
C GLY A 220 -35.38 0.93 12.54
N ASP A 221 -35.90 1.52 13.64
CA ASP A 221 -35.79 2.96 13.93
C ASP A 221 -34.34 3.44 14.26
N GLN A 222 -33.41 2.51 14.51
CA GLN A 222 -32.03 2.78 14.89
C GLN A 222 -31.05 2.53 13.73
N LEU A 223 -31.51 1.89 12.66
CA LEU A 223 -30.68 1.52 11.53
C LEU A 223 -30.51 2.71 10.57
N SER A 224 -29.38 2.72 9.85
CA SER A 224 -29.14 3.69 8.79
C SER A 224 -30.15 3.50 7.66
N GLU A 225 -30.91 4.54 7.31
CA GLU A 225 -31.80 4.55 6.15
C GLU A 225 -31.04 4.24 4.85
N GLU A 226 -29.82 4.78 4.70
CA GLU A 226 -28.94 4.48 3.56
C GLU A 226 -28.50 3.02 3.55
N GLY A 227 -28.27 2.43 4.72
CA GLY A 227 -27.93 1.02 4.88
C GLY A 227 -29.06 0.09 4.47
N ILE A 228 -30.29 0.39 4.91
CA ILE A 228 -31.50 -0.33 4.50
C ILE A 228 -31.68 -0.24 2.98
N ALA A 229 -31.58 0.97 2.41
CA ALA A 229 -31.72 1.17 0.98
C ALA A 229 -30.64 0.44 0.16
N ALA A 230 -29.40 0.36 0.68
CA ALA A 230 -28.34 -0.43 0.06
C ALA A 230 -28.66 -1.93 0.08
N TYR A 231 -29.12 -2.47 1.22
CA TYR A 231 -29.56 -3.87 1.33
C TYR A 231 -30.71 -4.18 0.37
N GLU A 232 -31.76 -3.34 0.34
CA GLU A 232 -32.92 -3.52 -0.54
C GLU A 232 -32.52 -3.47 -2.01
N THR A 233 -31.63 -2.54 -2.38
CA THR A 233 -31.11 -2.43 -3.75
C THR A 233 -30.35 -3.70 -4.12
N LEU A 234 -29.39 -4.13 -3.29
CA LEU A 234 -28.56 -5.31 -3.55
C LEU A 234 -29.40 -6.58 -3.68
N THR A 235 -30.40 -6.78 -2.80
CA THR A 235 -31.26 -7.97 -2.85
C THR A 235 -32.29 -7.94 -3.99
N SER A 236 -32.52 -6.78 -4.61
CA SER A 236 -33.39 -6.63 -5.78
C SER A 236 -32.70 -6.84 -7.14
N ILE A 237 -31.36 -6.75 -7.18
CA ILE A 237 -30.57 -6.86 -8.41
C ILE A 237 -30.40 -8.33 -8.80
N ASP A 238 -30.56 -8.62 -10.09
CA ASP A 238 -30.12 -9.89 -10.67
C ASP A 238 -28.61 -9.85 -10.96
N PHE A 239 -27.82 -10.40 -10.04
CA PHE A 239 -26.36 -10.42 -10.13
C PHE A 239 -25.80 -11.29 -11.28
N ASP A 240 -26.61 -12.16 -11.89
CA ASP A 240 -26.21 -12.84 -13.13
C ASP A 240 -26.11 -11.87 -14.31
N THR A 241 -26.65 -10.65 -14.17
CA THR A 241 -26.59 -9.58 -15.18
C THR A 241 -25.61 -8.45 -14.82
N VAL A 242 -24.93 -8.53 -13.68
CA VAL A 242 -23.94 -7.52 -13.28
C VAL A 242 -22.62 -7.82 -13.96
N ASP A 243 -21.96 -6.80 -14.51
CA ASP A 243 -20.65 -6.94 -15.15
C ASP A 243 -19.50 -6.63 -14.20
N VAL A 244 -19.67 -5.58 -13.38
CA VAL A 244 -18.60 -5.04 -12.55
C VAL A 244 -19.09 -4.66 -11.15
N ILE A 245 -18.29 -5.00 -10.14
CA ILE A 245 -18.41 -4.47 -8.78
C ILE A 245 -17.22 -3.55 -8.50
N GLY A 246 -17.50 -2.28 -8.19
CA GLY A 246 -16.52 -1.33 -7.69
C GLY A 246 -16.53 -1.29 -6.16
N ILE A 247 -15.37 -1.40 -5.53
CA ILE A 247 -15.23 -1.38 -4.07
C ILE A 247 -14.28 -0.24 -3.69
N MET A 248 -14.74 0.69 -2.85
CA MET A 248 -13.88 1.73 -2.27
C MET A 248 -14.32 2.09 -0.86
N TYR A 249 -13.38 2.03 0.07
CA TYR A 249 -13.53 2.61 1.39
C TYR A 249 -12.47 3.69 1.57
N ASP A 250 -12.84 4.77 2.22
CA ASP A 250 -11.94 5.89 2.52
C ASP A 250 -11.02 5.59 3.72
N ALA A 251 -10.39 6.64 4.26
CA ALA A 251 -9.45 6.52 5.37
C ALA A 251 -10.11 6.31 6.75
N ASN A 252 -11.44 6.16 6.85
CA ASN A 252 -12.13 6.07 8.14
C ASN A 252 -11.65 4.89 9.00
N ASP A 253 -11.38 3.71 8.43
CA ASP A 253 -10.83 2.58 9.19
C ASP A 253 -9.46 2.90 9.80
N TYR A 254 -8.60 3.63 9.07
CA TYR A 254 -7.32 4.11 9.57
C TYR A 254 -7.50 5.12 10.71
N LEU A 255 -8.37 6.13 10.51
CA LEU A 255 -8.63 7.18 11.52
C LEU A 255 -9.31 6.62 12.77
N ALA A 256 -10.15 5.59 12.64
CA ALA A 256 -10.83 4.92 13.73
C ALA A 256 -9.98 3.83 14.41
N ALA A 257 -8.70 3.71 14.03
CA ALA A 257 -7.78 2.75 14.61
C ALA A 257 -8.30 1.29 14.50
N LYS A 258 -8.85 0.92 13.34
CA LYS A 258 -9.27 -0.47 13.07
C LYS A 258 -8.06 -1.34 12.74
N PRO A 259 -8.03 -2.61 13.19
CA PRO A 259 -6.95 -3.53 12.84
C PRO A 259 -6.80 -3.68 11.31
N LEU A 260 -5.58 -3.58 10.80
CA LEU A 260 -5.34 -3.66 9.36
C LEU A 260 -5.47 -5.11 8.86
N ILE A 261 -4.75 -6.05 9.48
CA ILE A 261 -4.66 -7.42 9.01
C ILE A 261 -4.33 -8.39 10.15
N ASN A 262 -4.93 -9.58 10.09
CA ASN A 262 -4.53 -10.73 10.89
C ASN A 262 -3.67 -11.66 10.02
N HIS A 263 -2.38 -11.78 10.34
CA HIS A 263 -1.45 -12.60 9.55
C HIS A 263 -1.71 -14.11 9.63
N ASP A 264 -2.35 -14.58 10.71
CA ASP A 264 -2.69 -16.00 10.89
C ASP A 264 -4.03 -16.37 10.22
N ASN A 265 -4.92 -15.38 10.06
CA ASN A 265 -6.20 -15.53 9.39
C ASN A 265 -6.47 -14.35 8.44
N PRO A 266 -6.02 -14.42 7.17
CA PRO A 266 -6.20 -13.36 6.18
C PRO A 266 -7.66 -13.11 5.75
N THR A 267 -8.63 -13.85 6.29
CA THR A 267 -10.08 -13.66 6.09
C THR A 267 -10.79 -13.23 7.38
N ASP A 268 -10.04 -12.81 8.40
CA ASP A 268 -10.61 -12.32 9.65
C ASP A 268 -11.36 -11.01 9.44
N VAL A 269 -12.69 -11.07 9.45
CA VAL A 269 -13.56 -9.92 9.16
C VAL A 269 -13.43 -8.79 10.18
N TYR A 270 -12.83 -9.02 11.35
CA TYR A 270 -12.50 -7.96 12.31
C TYR A 270 -11.36 -7.04 11.85
N CYS A 271 -10.59 -7.48 10.85
CA CYS A 271 -9.53 -6.70 10.23
C CYS A 271 -9.99 -6.12 8.90
N PHE A 272 -9.48 -4.93 8.57
CA PHE A 272 -9.73 -4.26 7.30
C PHE A 272 -9.46 -5.20 6.10
N ILE A 273 -8.25 -5.71 5.96
CA ILE A 273 -7.91 -6.59 4.83
C ILE A 273 -8.67 -7.91 4.89
N GLY A 274 -8.93 -8.44 6.09
CA GLY A 274 -9.63 -9.71 6.24
C GLY A 274 -11.08 -9.66 5.76
N ASN A 275 -11.80 -8.57 6.05
CA ASN A 275 -13.15 -8.34 5.53
C ASN A 275 -13.15 -8.16 4.00
N LEU A 276 -12.21 -7.39 3.45
CA LEU A 276 -12.08 -7.19 2.01
C LEU A 276 -11.85 -8.51 1.28
N VAL A 277 -10.89 -9.30 1.76
CA VAL A 277 -10.53 -10.60 1.17
C VAL A 277 -11.68 -11.59 1.29
N ALA A 278 -12.35 -11.67 2.45
CA ALA A 278 -13.51 -12.53 2.63
C ALA A 278 -14.64 -12.17 1.64
N SER A 279 -14.88 -10.87 1.42
CA SER A 279 -15.89 -10.38 0.48
C SER A 279 -15.55 -10.68 -0.97
N ILE A 280 -14.30 -10.41 -1.40
CA ILE A 280 -13.82 -10.73 -2.76
C ILE A 280 -14.01 -12.23 -3.05
N ARG A 281 -13.58 -13.09 -2.12
CA ARG A 281 -13.69 -14.55 -2.29
C ARG A 281 -15.15 -14.98 -2.42
N LEU A 282 -16.03 -14.44 -1.56
CA LEU A 282 -17.45 -14.74 -1.60
C LEU A 282 -18.09 -14.37 -2.94
N ILE A 283 -17.75 -13.19 -3.49
CA ILE A 283 -18.20 -12.76 -4.81
C ILE A 283 -17.65 -13.69 -5.90
N GLN A 284 -16.34 -13.98 -5.91
CA GLN A 284 -15.73 -14.84 -6.92
C GLN A 284 -16.29 -16.27 -6.90
N GLU A 285 -16.60 -16.81 -5.71
CA GLU A 285 -17.20 -18.14 -5.55
C GLU A 285 -18.66 -18.18 -6.03
N THR A 286 -19.40 -17.08 -5.90
CA THR A 286 -20.83 -17.03 -6.22
C THR A 286 -21.10 -16.55 -7.65
N TYR A 287 -20.40 -15.51 -8.09
CA TYR A 287 -20.56 -14.82 -9.36
C TYR A 287 -19.19 -14.67 -10.06
N PRO A 288 -18.58 -15.77 -10.53
CA PRO A 288 -17.23 -15.77 -11.09
C PRO A 288 -17.09 -14.96 -12.39
N HIS A 289 -18.20 -14.57 -13.02
CA HIS A 289 -18.22 -13.73 -14.22
C HIS A 289 -18.10 -12.23 -13.92
N ILE A 290 -18.28 -11.80 -12.67
CA ILE A 290 -18.27 -10.38 -12.30
C ILE A 290 -16.83 -9.90 -12.13
N ARG A 291 -16.47 -8.81 -12.81
CA ARG A 291 -15.17 -8.13 -12.62
C ARG A 291 -15.21 -7.34 -11.32
N ILE A 292 -14.18 -7.48 -10.49
CA ILE A 292 -14.04 -6.69 -9.27
C ILE A 292 -12.95 -5.64 -9.48
N ILE A 293 -13.28 -4.37 -9.22
CA ILE A 293 -12.34 -3.24 -9.20
C ILE A 293 -12.30 -2.68 -7.79
N VAL A 294 -11.18 -2.84 -7.12
CA VAL A 294 -10.94 -2.29 -5.78
C VAL A 294 -10.12 -1.02 -5.91
N MET A 295 -10.51 0.02 -5.19
CA MET A 295 -9.88 1.32 -5.19
C MET A 295 -9.26 1.57 -3.81
N SER A 296 -8.01 2.05 -3.76
CA SER A 296 -7.42 2.48 -2.48
C SER A 296 -8.17 3.70 -1.93
N PRO A 297 -8.08 3.97 -0.61
CA PRO A 297 -8.41 5.27 -0.06
C PRO A 297 -7.66 6.39 -0.80
N THR A 298 -8.25 7.58 -0.84
CA THR A 298 -7.50 8.81 -1.14
C THR A 298 -6.73 9.26 0.10
N TYR A 299 -5.79 10.17 -0.08
CA TYR A 299 -5.10 10.80 1.04
C TYR A 299 -6.08 11.49 1.99
N ALA A 300 -5.81 11.35 3.29
CA ALA A 300 -6.51 12.01 4.37
C ALA A 300 -5.50 12.49 5.42
N TYR A 301 -5.79 13.59 6.10
CA TYR A 301 -4.98 14.05 7.21
C TYR A 301 -5.31 13.25 8.48
N ALA A 302 -4.28 12.78 9.18
CA ALA A 302 -4.43 12.31 10.54
C ALA A 302 -4.69 13.48 11.49
N ILE A 303 -5.44 13.22 12.55
CA ILE A 303 -5.80 14.19 13.59
C ILE A 303 -5.10 13.80 14.90
N THR A 304 -4.27 14.71 15.44
CA THR A 304 -3.67 14.54 16.77
C THR A 304 -4.71 14.65 17.88
N PRO A 305 -4.41 14.21 19.13
CA PRO A 305 -5.31 14.42 20.27
C PRO A 305 -5.68 15.89 20.52
N GLU A 306 -4.83 16.83 20.08
CA GLU A 306 -5.07 18.28 20.17
C GLU A 306 -5.92 18.83 19.00
N GLY A 307 -6.39 17.97 18.09
CA GLY A 307 -7.19 18.33 16.94
C GLY A 307 -6.39 18.91 15.76
N LYS A 308 -5.07 18.70 15.72
CA LYS A 308 -4.22 19.21 14.64
C LYS A 308 -4.13 18.22 13.48
N TYR A 309 -4.27 18.73 12.26
CA TYR A 309 -4.01 17.96 11.05
C TYR A 309 -2.51 17.75 10.84
N ILE A 310 -2.14 16.50 10.60
CA ILE A 310 -0.78 16.06 10.30
C ILE A 310 -0.83 15.00 9.21
N SER A 311 0.31 14.81 8.56
CA SER A 311 0.43 13.80 7.51
C SER A 311 0.09 12.40 8.04
N SER A 312 -0.78 11.68 7.33
CA SER A 312 -1.11 10.30 7.64
C SER A 312 0.08 9.36 7.50
N ASP A 313 1.11 9.76 6.75
CA ASP A 313 2.35 8.99 6.61
C ASP A 313 3.37 9.30 7.72
N LEU A 314 3.02 10.22 8.62
CA LEU A 314 3.82 10.56 9.81
C LEU A 314 3.12 10.19 11.12
N TYR A 315 1.90 9.63 11.06
CA TYR A 315 1.11 9.30 12.23
C TYR A 315 0.58 7.87 12.19
N ASN A 316 0.72 7.16 13.30
CA ASN A 316 0.30 5.77 13.43
C ASN A 316 -0.83 5.68 14.46
N TYR A 317 -2.01 5.22 14.05
CA TYR A 317 -3.12 4.96 14.97
C TYR A 317 -3.07 3.56 15.59
N VAL A 318 -2.64 2.56 14.81
CA VAL A 318 -2.61 1.14 15.21
C VAL A 318 -1.32 0.51 14.72
N GLU A 319 -0.67 -0.30 15.57
CA GLU A 319 0.38 -1.26 15.19
C GLU A 319 1.49 -0.74 14.26
N ASN A 320 1.77 0.56 14.30
CA ASN A 320 2.69 1.27 13.40
C ASN A 320 2.31 1.34 11.92
N TYR A 321 1.03 1.12 11.58
CA TYR A 321 0.52 1.32 10.22
C TYR A 321 0.10 2.77 9.97
N LYS A 322 0.44 3.23 8.77
CA LYS A 322 0.09 4.52 8.17
C LYS A 322 -1.00 4.30 7.13
N LEU A 323 -1.61 5.38 6.65
CA LEU A 323 -2.62 5.28 5.57
C LEU A 323 -2.04 4.65 4.29
N SER A 324 -0.77 4.94 3.96
CA SER A 324 -0.07 4.28 2.87
C SER A 324 -0.04 2.75 2.99
N ASP A 325 0.08 2.22 4.20
CA ASP A 325 0.15 0.77 4.43
C ASP A 325 -1.20 0.10 4.12
N TYR A 326 -2.33 0.81 4.31
CA TYR A 326 -3.65 0.31 3.89
C TYR A 326 -3.69 0.17 2.37
N ALA A 327 -3.28 1.20 1.62
CA ALA A 327 -3.27 1.17 0.15
C ALA A 327 -2.34 0.07 -0.41
N LEU A 328 -1.11 -0.03 0.12
CA LEU A 328 -0.15 -1.06 -0.28
C LEU A 328 -0.65 -2.47 0.04
N THR A 329 -1.35 -2.64 1.16
CA THR A 329 -1.88 -3.96 1.52
C THR A 329 -3.10 -4.33 0.68
N ILE A 330 -3.96 -3.36 0.30
CA ILE A 330 -5.02 -3.59 -0.69
C ILE A 330 -4.41 -4.04 -2.02
N GLU A 331 -3.43 -3.33 -2.55
CA GLU A 331 -2.73 -3.70 -3.80
C GLU A 331 -2.25 -5.15 -3.74
N ARG A 332 -1.52 -5.51 -2.69
CA ARG A 332 -0.99 -6.86 -2.54
C ARG A 332 -2.07 -7.93 -2.58
N PHE A 333 -3.15 -7.77 -1.82
CA PHE A 333 -4.19 -8.78 -1.71
C PHE A 333 -5.09 -8.84 -2.95
N THR A 334 -5.37 -7.69 -3.56
CA THR A 334 -6.11 -7.65 -4.84
C THR A 334 -5.32 -8.37 -5.94
N THR A 335 -4.01 -8.14 -6.02
CA THR A 335 -3.09 -8.88 -6.90
C THR A 335 -3.09 -10.38 -6.63
N ILE A 336 -3.03 -10.82 -5.36
CA ILE A 336 -3.09 -12.24 -4.98
C ILE A 336 -4.41 -12.89 -5.44
N HIS A 337 -5.52 -12.16 -5.36
CA HIS A 337 -6.86 -12.65 -5.70
C HIS A 337 -7.25 -12.42 -7.17
N GLY A 338 -6.35 -11.86 -7.99
CA GLY A 338 -6.61 -11.63 -9.42
C GLY A 338 -7.73 -10.63 -9.69
N VAL A 339 -7.93 -9.64 -8.81
CA VAL A 339 -8.90 -8.55 -8.99
C VAL A 339 -8.19 -7.25 -9.31
N SER A 340 -8.87 -6.33 -10.00
CA SER A 340 -8.25 -5.06 -10.39
C SER A 340 -8.04 -4.15 -9.17
N PHE A 341 -6.94 -3.41 -9.18
CA PHE A 341 -6.61 -2.38 -8.20
C PHE A 341 -6.38 -1.03 -8.87
N VAL A 342 -6.96 0.03 -8.28
CA VAL A 342 -6.75 1.43 -8.69
C VAL A 342 -6.18 2.21 -7.51
N ASP A 343 -4.99 2.75 -7.70
CA ASP A 343 -4.27 3.54 -6.71
C ASP A 343 -4.76 5.00 -6.75
N ASN A 344 -5.34 5.44 -5.63
CA ASN A 344 -5.82 6.80 -5.43
C ASN A 344 -5.00 7.60 -4.43
N ILE A 345 -4.30 6.95 -3.50
CA ILE A 345 -3.51 7.64 -2.47
C ILE A 345 -2.30 8.32 -3.11
N TYR A 346 -1.69 7.70 -4.12
CA TYR A 346 -0.61 8.29 -4.89
C TYR A 346 -1.09 8.84 -6.24
N GLY A 347 -2.04 8.13 -6.87
CA GLY A 347 -2.48 8.41 -8.24
C GLY A 347 -3.57 9.46 -8.43
N THR A 348 -4.29 9.86 -7.38
CA THR A 348 -5.50 10.69 -7.52
C THR A 348 -5.48 11.91 -6.60
N VAL A 349 -5.71 11.71 -5.31
CA VAL A 349 -5.62 12.74 -4.27
C VAL A 349 -4.59 12.30 -3.25
N ASN A 350 -3.46 13.01 -3.25
CA ASN A 350 -2.26 12.69 -2.49
C ASN A 350 -1.88 13.85 -1.57
N GLU A 351 -0.86 13.69 -0.73
CA GLU A 351 -0.43 14.70 0.24
C GLU A 351 -0.14 16.07 -0.41
N ILE A 352 0.37 16.07 -1.65
CA ILE A 352 0.78 17.30 -2.35
C ILE A 352 -0.43 18.13 -2.80
N ASN A 353 -1.53 17.47 -3.19
CA ASN A 353 -2.70 18.12 -3.77
C ASN A 353 -3.96 18.07 -2.88
N ALA A 354 -3.87 17.47 -1.69
CA ALA A 354 -4.98 17.27 -0.76
C ALA A 354 -5.78 18.56 -0.48
N ASP A 355 -5.08 19.68 -0.23
CA ASP A 355 -5.71 20.98 0.06
C ASP A 355 -6.62 21.50 -1.06
N GLN A 356 -6.41 21.02 -2.30
CA GLN A 356 -7.24 21.40 -3.45
C GLN A 356 -8.49 20.53 -3.59
N TYR A 357 -8.47 19.31 -3.05
CA TYR A 357 -9.46 18.27 -3.33
C TYR A 357 -10.22 17.79 -2.10
N LEU A 358 -9.80 18.15 -0.89
CA LEU A 358 -10.52 17.86 0.35
C LEU A 358 -11.37 19.06 0.80
N LEU A 359 -12.56 18.77 1.35
CA LEU A 359 -13.41 19.72 2.07
C LEU A 359 -12.95 19.88 3.53
N ASP A 360 -12.42 18.81 4.09
CA ASP A 360 -11.91 18.75 5.45
C ASP A 360 -10.64 17.87 5.50
N HIS A 361 -10.51 16.99 6.49
CA HIS A 361 -9.36 16.11 6.62
C HIS A 361 -9.48 14.79 5.83
N ILE A 362 -10.66 14.45 5.29
CA ILE A 362 -10.92 13.16 4.64
C ILE A 362 -11.89 13.27 3.45
N ASN A 363 -12.89 14.14 3.53
CA ASN A 363 -13.98 14.19 2.57
C ASN A 363 -13.58 14.94 1.30
N LEU A 364 -13.88 14.36 0.14
CA LEU A 364 -13.59 14.98 -1.16
C LEU A 364 -14.56 16.13 -1.47
N ASN A 365 -14.05 17.19 -2.09
CA ASN A 365 -14.88 18.18 -2.76
C ASN A 365 -15.33 17.67 -4.15
N VAL A 366 -16.13 18.47 -4.85
CA VAL A 366 -16.68 18.10 -6.16
C VAL A 366 -15.58 17.77 -7.18
N ASP A 367 -14.49 18.52 -7.21
CA ASP A 367 -13.41 18.31 -8.18
C ASP A 367 -12.58 17.06 -7.82
N GLY A 368 -12.42 16.77 -6.53
CA GLY A 368 -11.82 15.53 -6.03
C GLY A 368 -12.65 14.32 -6.44
N ARG A 369 -13.98 14.40 -6.28
CA ARG A 369 -14.91 13.34 -6.71
C ARG A 369 -14.89 13.13 -8.23
N LYS A 370 -14.84 14.20 -9.02
CA LYS A 370 -14.70 14.10 -10.49
C LYS A 370 -13.40 13.40 -10.90
N LYS A 371 -12.27 13.75 -10.27
CA LYS A 371 -10.99 13.06 -10.54
C LYS A 371 -11.11 11.57 -10.25
N LEU A 372 -11.68 11.22 -9.11
CA LEU A 372 -11.84 9.84 -8.70
C LEU A 372 -12.80 9.04 -9.60
N ALA A 373 -13.93 9.65 -10.01
CA ALA A 373 -14.86 9.06 -10.98
C ALA A 373 -14.16 8.74 -12.31
N ASN A 374 -13.32 9.65 -12.83
CA ASN A 374 -12.54 9.41 -14.04
C ASN A 374 -11.55 8.25 -13.88
N ARG A 375 -10.97 8.06 -12.69
CA ARG A 375 -10.04 6.96 -12.41
C ARG A 375 -10.76 5.62 -12.38
N PHE A 376 -11.94 5.57 -11.78
CA PHE A 376 -12.80 4.39 -11.84
C PHE A 376 -13.22 4.07 -13.28
N VAL A 377 -13.68 5.08 -14.04
CA VAL A 377 -14.10 4.90 -15.45
C VAL A 377 -12.95 4.45 -16.34
N TYR A 378 -11.74 4.98 -16.13
CA TYR A 378 -10.54 4.50 -16.81
C TYR A 378 -10.31 3.00 -16.57
N ALA A 379 -10.38 2.53 -15.32
CA ALA A 379 -10.24 1.11 -15.02
C ALA A 379 -11.41 0.28 -15.58
N LEU A 380 -12.62 0.82 -15.55
CA LEU A 380 -13.84 0.19 -16.07
C LEU A 380 -13.74 -0.07 -17.56
N THR A 381 -13.30 0.93 -18.32
CA THR A 381 -13.26 0.95 -19.80
C THR A 381 -11.91 0.52 -20.39
N TYR A 382 -10.94 0.15 -19.55
CA TYR A 382 -9.56 -0.15 -19.96
C TYR A 382 -9.44 -1.21 -21.07
N TYR A 383 -10.42 -2.11 -21.19
CA TYR A 383 -10.45 -3.21 -22.16
C TYR A 383 -11.54 -3.07 -23.23
N ASP A 384 -12.12 -1.88 -23.40
CA ASP A 384 -13.21 -1.64 -24.35
C ASP A 384 -12.74 -1.45 -25.80
N GLU A 385 -11.43 -1.53 -26.06
CA GLU A 385 -10.80 -1.34 -27.37
C GLU A 385 -10.90 -2.53 -28.33
#